data_AF-A0A1B6GMZ8-F1
#
_entry.id   AF-A0A1B6GMZ8-F1
#
_cell.length_a   1.000
_cell.length_b   1.000
_cell.length_c   1.000
_cell.angle_alpha   90.00
_cell.angle_beta   90.00
_cell.angle_gamma   90.00
#
_symmetry.space_group_name_H-M   'P 1'
#
loop_
_entity.id
_entity.type
_entity.pdbx_description
1 polymer ?
#
loop_
_entity_poly.entity_id
_entity_poly.type
_entity_poly.pdbx_seq_one_letter_code
_entity_poly.pdbx_strand_id
1 'polypeptide(L)'
;SNLHVRLELHKMFDGRSEDRIYDLGLKFFQFKKSQEDNIATHLSKIEQIWHDLQAELLNEHITSLPDVLLICKILGSLPESYFNFRSSWVLLSRNEKTIDNLTEQIFAYERSLKE
;
A
#
# COMPACT_ATOMS: atom_id res chain seq x y z
N SER A 1 -29.87 15.98 -28.09
CA SER A 1 -28.42 15.94 -28.37
C SER A 1 -27.57 16.57 -27.25
N ASN A 2 -27.83 16.28 -25.98
CA ASN A 2 -27.01 16.75 -24.85
C ASN A 2 -26.93 15.66 -23.77
N LEU A 3 -28.06 14.96 -23.56
CA LEU A 3 -28.15 13.73 -22.76
C LEU A 3 -27.22 12.61 -23.28
N HIS A 4 -27.17 12.38 -24.59
CA HIS A 4 -26.30 11.36 -25.19
C HIS A 4 -24.81 11.63 -24.91
N VAL A 5 -24.38 12.89 -25.13
CA VAL A 5 -23.00 13.34 -24.85
C VAL A 5 -22.67 13.20 -23.36
N ARG A 6 -23.58 13.56 -22.45
CA ARG A 6 -23.39 13.35 -21.00
C ARG A 6 -23.23 11.88 -20.62
N LEU A 7 -24.06 11.00 -21.19
CA LEU A 7 -24.00 9.56 -20.91
C LEU A 7 -22.71 8.94 -21.45
N GLU A 8 -22.26 9.39 -22.61
CA GLU A 8 -21.01 8.92 -23.22
C GLU A 8 -19.77 9.41 -22.45
N LEU A 9 -19.79 10.67 -21.97
CA LEU A 9 -18.78 11.20 -21.08
C LEU A 9 -18.71 10.46 -19.74
N HIS A 10 -19.86 10.12 -19.13
CA HIS A 10 -19.86 9.28 -17.92
C HIS A 10 -19.27 7.91 -18.19
N LYS A 11 -19.71 7.21 -19.24
CA LYS A 11 -19.14 5.89 -19.58
C LYS A 11 -17.62 5.92 -19.81
N MET A 12 -17.11 6.95 -20.48
CA MET A 12 -15.66 7.14 -20.69
C MET A 12 -14.91 7.55 -19.41
N PHE A 13 -15.59 8.18 -18.47
CA PHE A 13 -15.01 8.55 -17.18
C PHE A 13 -14.95 7.32 -16.26
N ASP A 14 -16.08 6.62 -16.11
CA ASP A 14 -16.22 5.41 -15.30
C ASP A 14 -15.23 4.33 -15.76
N GLY A 15 -15.14 4.05 -17.07
CA GLY A 15 -14.18 3.07 -17.60
C GLY A 15 -12.72 3.44 -17.38
N ARG A 16 -12.38 4.75 -17.38
CA ARG A 16 -11.02 5.20 -17.09
C ARG A 16 -10.66 5.07 -15.61
N SER A 17 -11.63 5.21 -14.70
CA SER A 17 -11.38 5.00 -13.28
C SER A 17 -11.29 3.52 -12.92
N GLU A 18 -12.14 2.66 -13.50
CA GLU A 18 -12.01 1.20 -13.33
C GLU A 18 -10.64 0.71 -13.78
N ASP A 19 -10.18 1.10 -14.98
CA ASP A 19 -8.84 0.77 -15.49
C ASP A 19 -7.73 1.24 -14.51
N ARG A 20 -7.90 2.42 -13.92
CA ARG A 20 -6.94 2.99 -12.98
C ARG A 20 -6.89 2.22 -11.65
N ILE A 21 -8.02 1.72 -11.15
CA ILE A 21 -8.06 0.86 -9.96
C ILE A 21 -7.29 -0.43 -10.22
N TYR A 22 -7.48 -1.05 -11.38
CA TYR A 22 -6.73 -2.25 -11.77
C TYR A 22 -5.23 -1.97 -11.88
N ASP A 23 -4.84 -0.87 -12.52
CA ASP A 23 -3.44 -0.47 -12.66
C ASP A 23 -2.76 -0.22 -11.30
N LEU A 24 -3.42 0.53 -10.41
CA LEU A 24 -2.92 0.80 -9.06
C LEU A 24 -2.88 -0.48 -8.21
N GLY A 25 -3.88 -1.34 -8.34
CA GLY A 25 -3.92 -2.64 -7.67
C GLY A 25 -2.76 -3.54 -8.11
N LEU A 26 -2.55 -3.70 -9.42
CA LEU A 26 -1.43 -4.45 -9.97
C LEU A 26 -0.09 -3.86 -9.52
N LYS A 27 0.05 -2.54 -9.60
CA LYS A 27 1.25 -1.83 -9.12
C LYS A 27 1.50 -2.13 -7.64
N PHE A 28 0.48 -2.05 -6.79
CA PHE A 28 0.59 -2.35 -5.36
C PHE A 28 1.05 -3.80 -5.11
N PHE A 29 0.36 -4.79 -5.70
CA PHE A 29 0.69 -6.19 -5.47
C PHE A 29 2.05 -6.59 -6.03
N GLN A 30 2.44 -6.05 -7.18
CA GLN A 30 3.71 -6.36 -7.83
C GLN A 30 4.90 -5.52 -7.32
N PHE A 31 4.66 -4.45 -6.56
CA PHE A 31 5.73 -3.56 -6.11
C PHE A 31 6.80 -4.32 -5.30
N LYS A 32 8.06 -4.18 -5.68
CA LYS A 32 9.21 -4.77 -4.98
C LYS A 32 10.20 -3.67 -4.64
N LYS A 33 10.95 -3.90 -3.57
CA LYS A 33 12.00 -2.99 -3.15
C LYS A 33 13.08 -2.90 -4.25
N SER A 34 13.43 -1.67 -4.65
CA SER A 34 14.58 -1.42 -5.52
C SER A 34 15.89 -1.61 -4.75
N GLN A 35 16.98 -1.97 -5.43
CA GLN A 35 18.28 -2.12 -4.77
C GLN A 35 18.81 -0.79 -4.20
N GLU A 36 18.51 0.31 -4.88
CA GLU A 36 18.94 1.67 -4.55
C GLU A 36 18.11 2.30 -3.42
N ASP A 37 16.91 1.79 -3.17
CA ASP A 37 16.05 2.33 -2.12
C ASP A 37 16.55 1.89 -0.74
N ASN A 38 16.65 2.83 0.21
CA ASN A 38 16.68 2.47 1.62
C ASN A 38 15.27 2.05 2.09
N ILE A 39 15.16 1.53 3.32
CA ILE A 39 13.86 1.04 3.82
C ILE A 39 12.84 2.17 3.95
N ALA A 40 13.24 3.35 4.43
CA ALA A 40 12.35 4.51 4.53
C ALA A 40 11.73 4.87 3.17
N THR A 41 12.56 5.02 2.14
CA THR A 41 12.13 5.34 0.78
C THR A 41 11.23 4.24 0.20
N HIS A 42 11.54 2.98 0.47
CA HIS A 42 10.73 1.84 0.05
C HIS A 42 9.34 1.86 0.71
N LEU A 43 9.25 2.10 2.01
CA LEU A 43 7.98 2.21 2.74
C LEU A 43 7.12 3.35 2.20
N SER A 44 7.69 4.56 2.05
CA SER A 44 6.95 5.71 1.52
C SER A 44 6.39 5.47 0.12
N LYS A 45 7.11 4.74 -0.74
CA LYS A 45 6.59 4.36 -2.07
C LYS A 45 5.40 3.40 -1.97
N ILE A 46 5.44 2.41 -1.07
CA ILE A 46 4.31 1.50 -0.85
C ILE A 46 3.11 2.28 -0.32
N GLU A 47 3.31 3.12 0.70
CA GLU A 47 2.26 3.95 1.31
C GLU A 47 1.62 4.87 0.27
N GLN A 48 2.42 5.53 -0.58
CA GLN A 48 1.89 6.37 -1.65
C GLN A 48 1.00 5.57 -2.61
N ILE A 49 1.45 4.41 -3.09
CA ILE A 49 0.65 3.56 -3.99
C ILE A 49 -0.65 3.11 -3.30
N TRP A 50 -0.57 2.79 -2.00
CA TRP A 50 -1.73 2.42 -1.20
C TRP A 50 -2.73 3.57 -1.05
N HIS A 51 -2.27 4.78 -0.73
CA HIS A 51 -3.12 5.96 -0.61
C HIS A 51 -3.78 6.31 -1.94
N ASP A 52 -3.03 6.24 -3.05
CA ASP A 52 -3.59 6.46 -4.38
C ASP A 52 -4.69 5.43 -4.70
N LEU A 53 -4.46 4.15 -4.37
CA LEU A 53 -5.45 3.09 -4.57
C LEU A 53 -6.70 3.29 -3.69
N GLN A 54 -6.54 3.62 -2.42
CA GLN A 54 -7.65 3.89 -1.51
C GLN A 54 -8.48 5.10 -1.94
N ALA A 55 -7.82 6.15 -2.42
CA ALA A 55 -8.47 7.34 -2.95
C ALA A 55 -9.30 7.00 -4.20
N GLU A 56 -8.75 6.21 -5.13
CA GLU A 56 -9.47 5.83 -6.34
C GLU A 56 -10.66 4.90 -6.04
N LEU A 57 -10.51 3.95 -5.11
CA LEU A 57 -11.63 3.12 -4.63
C LEU A 57 -12.75 3.97 -4.03
N LEU A 58 -12.40 4.98 -3.23
CA LEU A 58 -13.38 5.87 -2.61
C LEU A 58 -14.11 6.74 -3.66
N ASN A 59 -13.39 7.20 -4.69
CA ASN A 59 -13.97 7.97 -5.80
C ASN A 59 -15.04 7.16 -6.55
N GLU A 60 -14.82 5.85 -6.71
CA GLU A 60 -15.76 4.92 -7.33
C GLU A 60 -16.79 4.33 -6.34
N HIS A 61 -16.89 4.90 -5.13
CA HIS A 61 -17.78 4.44 -4.07
C HIS A 61 -17.58 2.96 -3.66
N ILE A 62 -16.39 2.41 -3.91
CA ILE A 62 -15.99 1.07 -3.51
C ILE A 62 -15.49 1.13 -2.06
N THR A 63 -15.77 0.07 -1.30
CA THR A 63 -15.28 -0.02 0.09
C THR A 63 -13.76 -0.04 0.14
N SER A 64 -13.19 0.78 1.02
CA SER A 64 -11.76 0.81 1.28
C SER A 64 -11.19 -0.55 1.64
N LEU A 65 -9.97 -0.81 1.18
CA LEU A 65 -9.25 -2.02 1.53
C LEU A 65 -8.80 -1.98 3.01
N PRO A 66 -8.79 -3.12 3.71
CA PRO A 66 -8.37 -3.15 5.11
C PRO A 66 -6.85 -2.97 5.25
N ASP A 67 -6.40 -2.19 6.24
CA ASP A 67 -4.99 -1.88 6.51
C ASP A 67 -4.09 -3.11 6.67
N VAL A 68 -4.67 -4.25 7.07
CA VAL A 68 -3.96 -5.52 7.15
C VAL A 68 -3.26 -5.88 5.83
N LEU A 69 -3.81 -5.50 4.68
CA LEU A 69 -3.20 -5.74 3.37
C LEU A 69 -1.93 -4.91 3.19
N LEU A 70 -1.93 -3.65 3.64
CA LEU A 70 -0.73 -2.81 3.65
C LEU A 70 0.32 -3.37 4.62
N ILE A 71 -0.08 -3.78 5.83
CA ILE A 71 0.81 -4.43 6.80
C ILE A 71 1.48 -5.67 6.18
N CYS A 72 0.68 -6.56 5.60
CA CYS A 72 1.19 -7.76 4.92
C CYS A 72 2.13 -7.42 3.78
N LYS A 73 1.80 -6.39 2.98
CA LYS A 73 2.64 -5.94 1.87
C LYS A 73 3.99 -5.44 2.36
N ILE A 74 4.01 -4.59 3.38
CA ILE A 74 5.23 -4.06 3.99
C ILE A 74 6.08 -5.23 4.48
N LEU A 75 5.56 -6.08 5.36
CA LEU A 75 6.29 -7.22 5.94
C LEU A 75 6.85 -8.16 4.87
N GLY A 76 6.05 -8.49 3.85
CA GLY A 76 6.45 -9.38 2.77
C GLY A 76 7.45 -8.77 1.79
N SER A 77 7.62 -7.45 1.81
CA SER A 77 8.57 -6.74 0.96
C SER A 77 9.91 -6.43 1.64
N LEU A 78 10.01 -6.64 2.95
CA LEU A 78 11.24 -6.44 3.71
C LEU A 78 12.31 -7.49 3.34
N PRO A 79 13.60 -7.13 3.30
CA PRO A 79 14.67 -8.06 2.98
C PRO A 79 14.87 -9.13 4.07
N GLU A 80 15.69 -10.13 3.79
CA GLU A 80 15.89 -11.26 4.70
C GLU A 80 16.54 -10.88 6.04
N SER A 81 17.32 -9.80 6.07
CA SER A 81 17.86 -9.23 7.31
C SER A 81 16.78 -8.81 8.33
N TYR A 82 15.51 -8.71 7.91
CA TYR A 82 14.37 -8.39 8.78
C TYR A 82 13.60 -9.65 9.23
N PHE A 83 14.16 -10.85 9.07
CA PHE A 83 13.52 -12.10 9.53
C PHE A 83 13.13 -12.06 11.02
N ASN A 84 14.04 -11.61 11.88
CA ASN A 84 13.78 -11.51 13.31
C ASN A 84 12.69 -10.48 13.61
N PHE A 85 12.69 -9.35 12.91
CA PHE A 85 11.63 -8.35 12.99
C PHE A 85 10.26 -8.93 12.65
N ARG A 86 10.14 -9.65 11.53
CA ARG A 86 8.88 -10.31 11.12
C ARG A 86 8.38 -11.29 12.18
N SER A 87 9.30 -12.06 12.76
CA SER A 87 8.97 -13.03 13.82
C SER A 87 8.40 -12.33 15.05
N SER A 88 9.04 -11.25 15.52
CA SER A 88 8.55 -10.44 16.63
C SER A 88 7.20 -9.78 16.34
N TRP A 89 7.00 -9.27 15.12
CA TRP A 89 5.75 -8.64 14.71
C TRP A 89 4.54 -9.58 14.84
N VAL A 90 4.70 -10.85 14.45
CA VAL A 90 3.61 -11.84 14.52
C VAL A 90 3.17 -12.09 15.97
N LEU A 91 4.07 -11.95 16.95
CA LEU A 91 3.79 -12.16 18.37
C LEU A 91 3.04 -11.00 19.04
N LEU A 92 2.99 -9.83 18.41
CA LEU A 92 2.25 -8.68 18.95
C LEU A 92 0.74 -8.96 19.07
N SER A 93 0.11 -8.34 20.06
CA SER A 93 -1.34 -8.42 20.20
C SER A 93 -2.04 -7.75 19.03
N ARG A 94 -3.31 -8.11 18.78
CA ARG A 94 -4.07 -7.57 17.64
C ARG A 94 -4.16 -6.05 17.66
N ASN A 95 -4.29 -5.45 18.84
CA ASN A 95 -4.46 -4.00 18.99
C ASN A 95 -3.18 -3.22 18.71
N GLU A 96 -2.02 -3.88 18.79
CA GLU A 96 -0.72 -3.28 18.48
C GLU A 96 -0.39 -3.35 16.99
N LYS A 97 -1.11 -4.15 16.19
CA LYS A 97 -0.83 -4.34 14.76
C LYS A 97 -1.44 -3.23 13.90
N THR A 98 -0.98 -2.00 14.11
CA THR A 98 -1.34 -0.81 13.33
C THR A 98 -0.21 -0.42 12.36
N ILE A 99 -0.53 0.40 11.34
CA ILE A 99 0.47 0.92 10.40
C ILE A 99 1.50 1.80 11.12
N ASP A 100 1.04 2.68 12.01
CA ASP A 100 1.92 3.59 12.76
C ASP A 100 2.96 2.81 13.60
N ASN A 101 2.49 1.82 14.37
CA ASN A 101 3.39 0.99 15.18
C ASN A 101 4.33 0.15 14.30
N LEU A 102 3.87 -0.33 13.13
CA LEU A 102 4.72 -1.04 12.18
C LEU A 102 5.87 -0.15 11.71
N THR A 103 5.55 1.05 11.25
CA THR A 103 6.53 2.01 10.73
C THR A 103 7.53 2.43 11.81
N GLU A 104 7.07 2.74 13.02
CA GLU A 104 7.93 3.06 14.16
C GLU A 104 8.90 1.92 14.50
N GLN A 105 8.41 0.68 14.60
CA GLN A 105 9.28 -0.45 14.94
C GLN A 105 10.25 -0.81 13.82
N ILE A 106 9.88 -0.66 12.54
CA ILE A 106 10.81 -0.84 11.43
C ILE A 106 11.97 0.16 11.54
N PHE A 107 11.69 1.43 11.83
CA PHE A 107 12.75 2.44 11.99
C PHE A 107 13.60 2.24 13.25
N ALA A 108 13.02 1.75 14.34
CA ALA A 108 13.79 1.35 15.52
C ALA A 108 14.73 0.18 15.18
N TYR A 109 14.23 -0.83 14.48
CA TYR A 109 15.01 -1.99 14.07
C TYR A 109 16.12 -1.63 13.08
N GLU A 110 15.83 -0.78 12.09
CA GLU A 110 16.84 -0.31 11.12
C GLU A 110 18.01 0.40 11.82
N ARG A 111 17.73 1.17 12.89
CA ARG A 111 18.79 1.81 13.68
C ARG A 111 19.66 0.78 14.40
N SER A 112 19.06 -0.22 15.05
CA SER A 112 19.81 -1.29 15.74
C SER A 112 20.64 -2.19 14.81
N LEU A 113 20.29 -2.28 13.52
CA LEU A 113 21.06 -3.04 12.52
C LEU A 113 22.33 -2.31 12.06
N LYS A 114 22.39 -1.00 12.27
CA LYS A 114 23.52 -0.14 11.85
C LYS A 114 24.55 0.06 12.97
N GLU A 115 24.25 -0.43 14.17
CA GLU A 115 25.14 -0.47 15.35
C GLU A 115 25.94 -1.78 15.39
#